data_AF-A0A0M8N445-F1
#
_entry.id   AF-A0A0M8N445-F1
#
_cell.length_a   1.000
_cell.length_b   1.000
_cell.length_c   1.000
_cell.angle_alpha   90.00
_cell.angle_beta   90.00
_cell.angle_gamma   90.00
#
_symmetry.space_group_name_H-M   'P 1'
#
loop_
_entity.id
_entity.type
_entity.pdbx_description
1 polymer ?
#
loop_
_entity_poly.entity_id
_entity_poly.type
_entity_poly.pdbx_seq_one_letter_code
_entity_poly.pdbx_strand_id
1 'polypeptide(L)'
;MLSRIAQTSSSSNKSESDNVDASKEERSPSENPIEAEPIPFHKLPDLTQGIPSTLDAEIAEKMGRSPSAITAIDEEEASSGGGRGRERHESYVSTSERNRKWWARFFMAAAASGSILGVAYMGRNWEDSIEAERHPDIPNGWSPYLWWARTRARWGESVSYYQDPAFEKLLPDADPSFERPYTLCISLDDMLVHSEWTREHGWRVAKRPGMDYFIRYLSQYYELVLFTTVPFAMGEPLVRKLDPFRFIMWPLYREATKYEDGELVKDLSYLNRDLSKVIVLDTKAQHVRKQPENAVIMKPWNGDSSDKELVALIPFLEYIHTMQYSDVRKVLKSFDGTHIPTEFARREAIARREFNKQMQGKKQRSSGVGALGNLFGMKPSNMSMTVAAEGEQSPTEAFAQGKMLQDIARERGIRNYQLLEKEIRENGEKWLKEEQQAMEKAQQEAMSSMMGSFSGMFGPKKEEEAKKA
;
A
#
# COMPACT_ATOMS: atom_id res chain seq x y z
N MET A 1 -27.68 38.82 36.40
CA MET A 1 -27.36 39.82 37.46
C MET A 1 -25.95 39.55 37.95
N LEU A 2 -25.20 40.61 38.27
CA LEU A 2 -24.10 40.69 39.27
C LEU A 2 -23.06 39.52 39.27
N SER A 3 -21.83 39.61 38.71
CA SER A 3 -20.71 40.57 38.86
C SER A 3 -19.79 40.34 40.07
N ARG A 4 -18.48 40.64 39.86
CA ARG A 4 -17.41 41.01 40.85
C ARG A 4 -16.55 39.84 41.40
N ILE A 5 -15.21 39.85 41.17
CA ILE A 5 -14.08 40.56 41.88
C ILE A 5 -13.73 39.80 43.20
N ALA A 6 -12.48 39.54 43.65
CA ALA A 6 -11.13 40.03 43.30
C ALA A 6 -10.01 38.98 43.62
N GLN A 7 -8.75 39.34 43.28
CA GLN A 7 -7.47 39.30 44.07
C GLN A 7 -7.34 38.31 45.27
N THR A 8 -6.19 37.70 45.60
CA THR A 8 -4.93 38.36 46.04
C THR A 8 -3.74 37.37 46.20
N SER A 9 -2.50 37.89 46.14
CA SER A 9 -1.29 37.55 46.95
C SER A 9 -0.85 36.08 47.12
N SER A 10 0.30 35.62 46.60
CA SER A 10 1.69 35.93 47.01
C SER A 10 2.13 35.45 48.41
N SER A 11 3.02 34.45 48.46
CA SER A 11 4.00 34.28 49.56
C SER A 11 5.17 33.36 49.17
N SER A 12 6.37 33.78 49.53
CA SER A 12 7.68 33.16 49.24
C SER A 12 8.17 32.15 50.29
N ASN A 13 8.96 31.14 49.88
CA ASN A 13 10.26 30.75 50.46
C ASN A 13 10.86 29.55 49.68
N LYS A 14 12.15 29.56 49.29
CA LYS A 14 13.33 28.98 49.98
C LYS A 14 13.24 27.46 50.25
N SER A 15 14.26 26.62 50.02
CA SER A 15 15.66 26.83 49.57
C SER A 15 16.32 25.48 49.21
N GLU A 16 17.64 25.48 48.94
CA GLU A 16 18.58 24.34 48.76
C GLU A 16 18.54 23.66 47.37
N SER A 17 19.58 23.58 46.52
CA SER A 17 21.07 23.70 46.55
C SER A 17 21.84 22.37 46.55
N ASP A 18 22.50 22.08 45.42
CA ASP A 18 23.82 21.43 45.24
C ASP A 18 24.09 21.43 43.72
N ASN A 19 25.07 22.10 43.09
CA ASN A 19 26.49 22.43 43.32
C ASN A 19 27.50 21.43 42.70
N VAL A 20 28.72 21.93 42.38
CA VAL A 20 29.88 21.29 41.69
C VAL A 20 29.72 21.28 40.14
N ASP A 21 30.63 21.79 39.28
CA ASP A 21 31.94 22.48 39.43
C ASP A 21 32.34 23.32 38.16
N ALA A 22 33.61 23.76 38.09
CA ALA A 22 34.49 23.94 36.91
C ALA A 22 34.57 25.31 36.17
N SER A 23 34.95 26.33 36.95
CA SER A 23 36.15 27.18 36.72
C SER A 23 36.46 27.82 35.34
N LYS A 24 36.47 29.17 35.32
CA LYS A 24 37.58 29.97 34.77
C LYS A 24 37.63 31.42 35.27
N GLU A 25 38.76 31.78 35.86
CA GLU A 25 39.26 33.15 36.08
C GLU A 25 39.69 33.76 34.71
N GLU A 26 39.85 35.08 34.49
CA GLU A 26 39.75 36.28 35.34
C GLU A 26 39.63 37.57 34.45
N ARG A 27 39.39 38.72 35.10
CA ARG A 27 39.57 40.14 34.66
C ARG A 27 38.36 40.94 34.15
N SER A 28 38.00 41.92 34.96
CA SER A 28 37.23 43.15 34.69
C SER A 28 38.18 44.38 34.68
N PRO A 29 37.73 45.65 34.58
CA PRO A 29 36.44 46.19 34.11
C PRO A 29 36.59 47.33 33.07
N SER A 30 35.56 47.62 32.26
CA SER A 30 35.17 49.01 31.89
C SER A 30 33.83 49.08 31.16
N GLU A 31 33.09 50.17 31.45
CA GLU A 31 32.01 50.80 30.67
C GLU A 31 30.70 50.01 30.42
N ASN A 32 29.60 50.61 30.89
CA ASN A 32 28.23 50.13 30.70
C ASN A 32 27.81 50.32 29.23
N PRO A 33 27.17 49.32 28.59
CA PRO A 33 26.43 49.56 27.35
C PRO A 33 25.18 50.38 27.67
N ILE A 34 25.06 51.57 27.08
CA ILE A 34 23.81 52.32 27.05
C ILE A 34 22.83 51.56 26.14
N GLU A 35 21.64 51.27 26.63
CA GLU A 35 20.57 50.67 25.81
C GLU A 35 20.22 51.60 24.64
N ALA A 36 20.44 51.13 23.42
CA ALA A 36 19.96 51.82 22.23
C ALA A 36 18.46 51.51 22.04
N GLU A 37 17.61 52.54 22.14
CA GLU A 37 16.18 52.38 21.88
C GLU A 37 15.92 51.92 20.44
N PRO A 38 14.91 51.03 20.21
CA PRO A 38 14.58 50.58 18.87
C PRO A 38 14.01 51.72 18.02
N ILE A 39 14.64 51.99 16.88
CA ILE A 39 14.21 53.03 15.95
C ILE A 39 12.79 52.70 15.44
N PRO A 40 11.80 53.60 15.57
CA PRO A 40 10.45 53.33 15.10
C PRO A 40 10.42 53.17 13.58
N PHE A 41 9.75 52.11 13.09
CA PHE A 41 9.75 51.66 11.69
C PHE A 41 9.45 52.75 10.65
N HIS A 42 8.71 53.79 11.04
CA HIS A 42 8.32 54.92 10.16
C HIS A 42 9.49 55.86 9.81
N LYS A 43 10.67 55.69 10.40
CA LYS A 43 11.90 56.46 10.12
C LYS A 43 12.91 55.73 9.23
N LEU A 44 12.64 54.51 8.82
CA LEU A 44 13.48 53.80 7.85
C LEU A 44 13.15 54.30 6.42
N PRO A 45 14.14 54.63 5.57
CA PRO A 45 13.88 54.94 4.17
C PRO A 45 13.35 53.70 3.44
N ASP A 46 12.45 53.91 2.48
CA ASP A 46 11.81 52.80 1.73
C ASP A 46 12.80 52.15 0.76
N LEU A 47 13.32 50.99 1.15
CA LEU A 47 14.30 50.20 0.39
C LEU A 47 13.69 49.43 -0.80
N THR A 48 12.38 49.54 -1.06
CA THR A 48 11.76 48.93 -2.26
C THR A 48 12.13 49.68 -3.55
N GLN A 49 12.51 50.95 -3.45
CA GLN A 49 13.19 51.68 -4.51
C GLN A 49 14.70 51.50 -4.32
N GLY A 50 15.30 50.69 -5.18
CA GLY A 50 16.70 50.27 -5.05
C GLY A 50 17.67 51.45 -4.95
N ILE A 51 18.73 51.27 -4.15
CA ILE A 51 19.74 52.30 -3.88
C ILE A 51 20.28 52.84 -5.22
N PRO A 52 20.21 54.16 -5.49
CA PRO A 52 20.70 54.73 -6.73
C PRO A 52 22.20 54.51 -6.85
N SER A 53 22.67 54.16 -8.05
CA SER A 53 24.06 53.79 -8.32
C SER A 53 25.01 54.94 -7.99
N THR A 54 25.94 54.72 -7.07
CA THR A 54 27.00 55.69 -6.72
C THR A 54 27.86 56.08 -7.92
N LEU A 55 27.97 55.18 -8.91
CA LEU A 55 28.60 55.44 -10.21
C LEU A 55 27.96 56.61 -10.97
N ASP A 56 26.63 56.78 -10.92
CA ASP A 56 25.97 57.86 -11.67
C ASP A 56 26.23 59.22 -11.00
N ALA A 57 26.36 59.24 -9.67
CA ALA A 57 26.78 60.42 -8.91
C ALA A 57 28.25 60.78 -9.19
N GLU A 58 29.17 59.81 -9.16
CA GLU A 58 30.58 60.03 -9.52
C GLU A 58 30.74 60.50 -10.99
N ILE A 59 29.94 59.98 -11.92
CA ILE A 59 29.97 60.41 -13.33
C ILE A 59 29.45 61.85 -13.48
N ALA A 60 28.39 62.23 -12.76
CA ALA A 60 27.87 63.59 -12.76
C ALA A 60 28.87 64.59 -12.17
N GLU A 61 29.53 64.24 -11.06
CA GLU A 61 30.58 65.05 -10.42
C GLU A 61 31.80 65.22 -11.35
N LYS A 62 32.21 64.14 -12.02
CA LYS A 62 33.33 64.13 -12.98
C LYS A 62 33.04 64.87 -14.30
N MET A 63 31.77 65.15 -14.61
CA MET A 63 31.35 65.98 -15.75
C MET A 63 31.12 67.47 -15.38
N GLY A 64 31.27 67.85 -14.11
CA GLY A 64 31.34 69.27 -13.70
C GLY A 64 30.10 70.11 -14.03
N ARG A 65 28.89 69.57 -13.82
CA ARG A 65 27.63 70.24 -14.15
C ARG A 65 26.72 70.36 -12.92
N SER A 66 26.29 71.58 -12.59
CA SER A 66 25.45 71.89 -11.43
C SER A 66 23.98 71.42 -11.60
N PRO A 67 23.29 71.05 -10.50
CA PRO A 67 22.04 70.26 -10.57
C PRO A 67 20.75 71.07 -10.80
N SER A 68 20.82 72.37 -11.06
CA SER A 68 19.67 73.29 -11.00
C SER A 68 18.93 73.54 -12.33
N ALA A 69 19.12 72.70 -13.35
CA ALA A 69 18.56 72.93 -14.70
C ALA A 69 17.62 71.83 -15.23
N ILE A 70 17.41 70.73 -14.51
CA ILE A 70 16.61 69.58 -15.00
C ILE A 70 15.19 69.58 -14.44
N THR A 71 14.98 70.05 -13.20
CA THR A 71 13.66 70.07 -12.54
C THR A 71 12.68 71.13 -13.07
N ALA A 72 13.08 72.00 -14.00
CA ALA A 72 12.23 73.05 -14.54
C ALA A 72 11.48 72.68 -15.84
N ILE A 73 11.66 71.44 -16.35
CA ILE A 73 11.07 71.02 -17.64
C ILE A 73 9.88 70.05 -17.45
N ASP A 74 9.80 69.35 -16.30
CA ASP A 74 8.75 68.34 -16.05
C ASP A 74 7.41 68.92 -15.52
N GLU A 75 7.35 70.17 -15.04
CA GLU A 75 6.11 70.74 -14.47
C GLU A 75 5.20 71.48 -15.49
N GLU A 76 5.69 71.86 -16.67
CA GLU A 76 4.86 72.59 -17.66
C GLU A 76 4.08 71.70 -18.66
N GLU A 77 4.37 70.41 -18.79
CA GLU A 77 3.65 69.51 -19.72
C GLU A 77 2.36 68.87 -19.16
N ALA A 78 1.92 69.24 -17.95
CA ALA A 78 0.70 68.71 -17.35
C ALA A 78 -0.61 69.39 -17.83
N SER A 79 -0.55 70.48 -18.63
CA SER A 79 -1.76 71.25 -19.00
C SER A 79 -1.79 71.88 -20.41
N SER A 80 -1.69 71.06 -21.46
CA SER A 80 -2.19 71.45 -22.79
C SER A 80 -2.57 70.23 -23.64
N GLY A 81 -3.73 70.27 -24.29
CA GLY A 81 -4.24 69.16 -25.09
C GLY A 81 -3.86 69.24 -26.58
N GLY A 82 -4.15 68.17 -27.32
CA GLY A 82 -4.29 68.25 -28.79
C GLY A 82 -3.21 67.60 -29.65
N GLY A 83 -3.17 66.26 -29.64
CA GLY A 83 -2.84 65.38 -30.77
C GLY A 83 -1.76 65.77 -31.80
N ARG A 84 -0.61 65.10 -31.71
CA ARG A 84 0.04 64.38 -32.85
C ARG A 84 1.05 63.38 -32.29
N GLY A 85 1.41 62.37 -33.09
CA GLY A 85 2.13 61.19 -32.61
C GLY A 85 3.46 61.51 -31.92
N ARG A 86 3.53 61.28 -30.61
CA ARG A 86 4.81 61.12 -29.90
C ARG A 86 5.31 59.70 -30.13
N GLU A 87 6.33 59.57 -30.98
CA GLU A 87 7.13 58.36 -31.03
C GLU A 87 7.69 58.10 -29.63
N ARG A 88 7.39 56.92 -29.08
CA ARG A 88 7.82 56.52 -27.73
C ARG A 88 9.33 56.33 -27.78
N HIS A 89 10.08 57.35 -27.34
CA HIS A 89 11.54 57.32 -27.27
C HIS A 89 12.01 56.00 -26.67
N GLU A 90 12.82 55.24 -27.40
CA GLU A 90 13.30 53.94 -26.93
C GLU A 90 14.13 54.13 -25.66
N SER A 91 13.62 53.62 -24.53
CA SER A 91 14.37 53.56 -23.27
C SER A 91 15.72 52.89 -23.53
N TYR A 92 16.83 53.54 -23.18
CA TYR A 92 18.18 53.04 -23.45
C TYR A 92 18.40 51.66 -22.81
N VAL A 93 18.32 50.61 -23.63
CA VAL A 93 18.59 49.24 -23.18
C VAL A 93 20.10 49.01 -23.19
N SER A 94 20.68 48.83 -22.01
CA SER A 94 22.10 48.56 -21.82
C SER A 94 22.57 47.32 -22.60
N THR A 95 23.85 47.29 -22.98
CA THR A 95 24.43 46.17 -23.75
C THR A 95 24.35 44.84 -22.99
N SER A 96 24.48 44.86 -21.65
CA SER A 96 24.27 43.70 -20.78
C SER A 96 22.82 43.21 -20.81
N GLU A 97 21.83 44.10 -20.79
CA GLU A 97 20.43 43.72 -20.96
C GLU A 97 20.11 43.19 -22.36
N ARG A 98 20.68 43.77 -23.42
CA ARG A 98 20.52 43.27 -24.79
C ARG A 98 21.08 41.85 -24.89
N ASN A 99 22.26 41.59 -24.32
CA ASN A 99 22.85 40.26 -24.25
C ASN A 99 22.01 39.29 -23.41
N ARG A 100 21.51 39.71 -22.23
CA ARG A 100 20.61 38.89 -21.39
C ARG A 100 19.30 38.55 -22.11
N LYS A 101 18.69 39.51 -22.82
CA LYS A 101 17.48 39.32 -23.63
C LYS A 101 17.74 38.39 -24.82
N TRP A 102 18.92 38.47 -25.45
CA TRP A 102 19.35 37.56 -26.52
C TRP A 102 19.53 36.13 -26.00
N TRP A 103 20.31 35.93 -24.93
CA TRP A 103 20.50 34.62 -24.30
C TRP A 103 19.19 34.02 -23.78
N ALA A 104 18.32 34.82 -23.15
CA ALA A 104 17.01 34.34 -22.71
C ALA A 104 16.14 33.87 -23.88
N ARG A 105 16.11 34.62 -25.00
CA ARG A 105 15.41 34.19 -26.23
C ARG A 105 16.04 32.93 -26.83
N PHE A 106 17.37 32.84 -26.85
CA PHE A 106 18.10 31.66 -27.33
C PHE A 106 17.77 30.42 -26.48
N PHE A 107 17.84 30.51 -25.15
CA PHE A 107 17.52 29.39 -24.26
C PHE A 107 16.04 28.99 -24.35
N MET A 108 15.11 29.94 -24.47
CA MET A 108 13.69 29.64 -24.68
C MET A 108 13.43 28.96 -26.03
N ALA A 109 14.10 29.40 -27.10
CA ALA A 109 14.01 28.78 -28.43
C ALA A 109 14.66 27.38 -28.46
N ALA A 110 15.81 27.22 -27.80
CA ALA A 110 16.48 25.94 -27.63
C ALA A 110 15.59 24.95 -26.84
N ALA A 111 15.03 25.36 -25.70
CA ALA A 111 14.10 24.58 -24.91
C ALA A 111 12.87 24.16 -25.73
N ALA A 112 12.22 25.11 -26.43
CA ALA A 112 11.08 24.82 -27.29
C ALA A 112 11.42 23.83 -28.41
N SER A 113 12.58 23.99 -29.07
CA SER A 113 13.05 23.05 -30.09
C SER A 113 13.33 21.65 -29.52
N GLY A 114 13.92 21.57 -28.33
CA GLY A 114 14.14 20.33 -27.59
C GLY A 114 12.83 19.63 -27.20
N SER A 115 11.82 20.37 -26.74
CA SER A 115 10.48 19.83 -26.47
C SER A 115 9.80 19.30 -27.74
N ILE A 116 9.88 20.02 -28.85
CA ILE A 116 9.31 19.59 -30.15
C ILE A 116 10.01 18.31 -30.63
N LEU A 117 11.35 18.26 -30.59
CA LEU A 117 12.12 17.07 -30.95
C LEU A 117 11.85 15.89 -30.01
N GLY A 118 11.68 16.14 -28.71
CA GLY A 118 11.32 15.13 -27.72
C GLY A 118 9.95 14.51 -27.97
N VAL A 119 8.92 15.34 -28.20
CA VAL A 119 7.57 14.88 -28.59
C VAL A 119 7.61 14.13 -29.92
N ALA A 120 8.46 14.56 -30.86
CA ALA A 120 8.61 13.86 -32.14
C ALA A 120 9.29 12.48 -32.00
N TYR A 121 10.27 12.38 -31.11
CA TYR A 121 10.94 11.13 -30.75
C TYR A 121 9.98 10.16 -30.02
N MET A 122 9.07 10.65 -29.16
CA MET A 122 8.05 9.82 -28.50
C MET A 122 7.10 9.09 -29.47
N GLY A 123 6.94 9.57 -30.70
CA GLY A 123 6.12 8.92 -31.73
C GLY A 123 6.84 7.83 -32.54
N ARG A 124 8.11 7.52 -32.22
CA ARG A 124 8.90 6.42 -32.82
C ARG A 124 8.15 5.09 -32.75
N ASN A 125 8.54 4.13 -33.59
CA ASN A 125 8.01 2.77 -33.52
C ASN A 125 8.37 2.09 -32.18
N TRP A 126 7.70 1.00 -31.85
CA TRP A 126 8.12 0.08 -30.78
C TRP A 126 9.35 -0.69 -31.28
N GLU A 127 10.42 -0.66 -30.50
CA GLU A 127 11.69 -1.35 -30.80
C GLU A 127 11.84 -2.63 -29.97
N ASP A 128 11.38 -2.62 -28.71
CA ASP A 128 11.36 -3.80 -27.84
C ASP A 128 10.10 -4.63 -28.07
N SER A 129 10.24 -5.96 -28.13
CA SER A 129 9.11 -6.88 -28.28
C SER A 129 8.12 -6.78 -27.12
N ILE A 130 8.61 -6.52 -25.91
CA ILE A 130 7.81 -6.35 -24.70
C ILE A 130 6.93 -5.09 -24.77
N GLU A 131 7.44 -3.97 -25.29
CA GLU A 131 6.62 -2.76 -25.54
C GLU A 131 5.53 -3.04 -26.58
N ALA A 132 5.86 -3.79 -27.64
CA ALA A 132 4.93 -4.12 -28.71
C ALA A 132 3.83 -5.10 -28.27
N GLU A 133 4.11 -6.02 -27.35
CA GLU A 133 3.14 -6.97 -26.78
C GLU A 133 2.12 -6.30 -25.84
N ARG A 134 2.49 -5.18 -25.18
CA ARG A 134 1.60 -4.42 -24.30
C ARG A 134 0.54 -3.60 -25.04
N HIS A 135 0.84 -3.12 -26.25
CA HIS A 135 -0.06 -2.29 -27.07
C HIS A 135 -0.38 -2.96 -28.42
N PRO A 136 -1.04 -4.14 -28.43
CA PRO A 136 -1.34 -4.88 -29.66
C PRO A 136 -2.32 -4.13 -30.59
N ASP A 137 -3.01 -3.12 -30.07
CA ASP A 137 -3.90 -2.20 -30.79
C ASP A 137 -3.16 -1.05 -31.50
N ILE A 138 -1.89 -0.81 -31.20
CA ILE A 138 -1.07 0.28 -31.78
C ILE A 138 0.11 -0.28 -32.59
N PRO A 139 -0.12 -0.83 -33.79
CA PRO A 139 0.94 -1.42 -34.60
C PRO A 139 1.99 -0.41 -35.08
N ASN A 140 3.19 -0.93 -35.37
CA ASN A 140 4.27 -0.16 -36.01
C ASN A 140 3.86 0.30 -37.41
N GLY A 141 4.10 1.58 -37.72
CA GLY A 141 3.66 2.15 -38.99
C GLY A 141 3.73 3.67 -39.05
N TRP A 142 3.87 4.18 -40.27
CA TRP A 142 3.88 5.60 -40.58
C TRP A 142 2.46 6.08 -40.89
N SER A 143 1.75 6.50 -39.84
CA SER A 143 0.46 7.18 -39.92
C SER A 143 0.42 8.24 -38.82
N PRO A 144 -0.02 9.49 -39.09
CA PRO A 144 -0.12 10.52 -38.06
C PRO A 144 -0.98 10.11 -36.86
N TYR A 145 -2.02 9.31 -37.10
CA TYR A 145 -2.88 8.76 -36.05
C TYR A 145 -2.13 7.76 -35.16
N LEU A 146 -1.42 6.79 -35.76
CA LEU A 146 -0.65 5.78 -35.01
C LEU A 146 0.55 6.40 -34.28
N TRP A 147 1.22 7.38 -34.90
CA TRP A 147 2.30 8.16 -34.28
C TRP A 147 1.80 8.89 -33.04
N TRP A 148 0.63 9.57 -33.12
CA TRP A 148 0.04 10.26 -31.97
C TRP A 148 -0.45 9.28 -30.90
N ALA A 149 -0.99 8.12 -31.29
CA ALA A 149 -1.36 7.05 -30.38
C ALA A 149 -0.15 6.55 -29.59
N ARG A 150 1.01 6.31 -30.23
CA ARG A 150 2.26 5.92 -29.55
C ARG A 150 2.79 7.02 -28.63
N THR A 151 2.79 8.29 -29.07
CA THR A 151 3.17 9.43 -28.22
C THR A 151 2.28 9.53 -26.97
N ARG A 152 0.96 9.34 -27.14
CA ARG A 152 -0.01 9.32 -26.03
C ARG A 152 0.18 8.12 -25.11
N ALA A 153 0.46 6.94 -25.66
CA ALA A 153 0.71 5.72 -24.88
C ALA A 153 1.93 5.88 -23.98
N ARG A 154 3.08 6.30 -24.53
CA ARG A 154 4.32 6.53 -23.75
C ARG A 154 4.19 7.64 -22.70
N TRP A 155 3.42 8.70 -23.01
CA TRP A 155 3.08 9.72 -22.02
C TRP A 155 2.19 9.16 -20.91
N GLY A 156 1.26 8.27 -21.26
CA GLY A 156 0.41 7.51 -20.34
C GLY A 156 1.23 6.61 -19.42
N GLU A 157 2.12 5.76 -19.96
CA GLU A 157 2.98 4.83 -19.21
C GLU A 157 3.88 5.55 -18.19
N SER A 158 4.40 6.72 -18.56
CA SER A 158 5.19 7.58 -17.67
C SER A 158 4.40 8.05 -16.43
N VAL A 159 3.07 8.05 -16.50
CA VAL A 159 2.16 8.34 -15.39
C VAL A 159 1.59 7.04 -14.78
N SER A 160 1.39 6.00 -15.58
CA SER A 160 0.78 4.74 -15.14
C SER A 160 1.70 3.94 -14.21
N TYR A 161 3.02 4.14 -14.29
CA TYR A 161 3.98 3.66 -13.27
C TYR A 161 3.61 4.08 -11.82
N TYR A 162 2.90 5.19 -11.64
CA TYR A 162 2.43 5.67 -10.33
C TYR A 162 1.00 5.21 -9.97
N GLN A 163 0.31 4.53 -10.87
CA GLN A 163 -1.11 4.16 -10.74
C GLN A 163 -1.32 2.63 -10.76
N ASP A 164 -0.60 1.93 -11.63
CA ASP A 164 -0.61 0.48 -11.77
C ASP A 164 0.19 -0.19 -10.62
N PRO A 165 -0.15 -1.44 -10.23
CA PRO A 165 0.59 -2.16 -9.20
C PRO A 165 2.03 -2.44 -9.63
N ALA A 166 2.93 -2.63 -8.66
CA ALA A 166 4.37 -2.80 -8.91
C ALA A 166 4.75 -4.02 -9.79
N PHE A 167 3.85 -4.97 -10.01
CA PHE A 167 4.08 -6.20 -10.79
C PHE A 167 2.86 -6.57 -11.65
N GLU A 168 3.09 -7.03 -12.88
CA GLU A 168 2.06 -7.56 -13.79
C GLU A 168 1.38 -8.83 -13.24
N LYS A 169 2.13 -9.65 -12.48
CA LYS A 169 1.64 -10.78 -11.69
C LYS A 169 2.01 -10.57 -10.22
N LEU A 170 1.01 -10.47 -9.34
CA LEU A 170 1.21 -10.30 -7.89
C LEU A 170 1.63 -11.59 -7.20
N LEU A 171 1.17 -12.75 -7.70
CA LEU A 171 1.54 -14.07 -7.18
C LEU A 171 2.32 -14.87 -8.23
N PRO A 172 3.31 -15.69 -7.83
CA PRO A 172 3.93 -16.64 -8.73
C PRO A 172 2.92 -17.69 -9.21
N ASP A 173 3.27 -18.38 -10.30
CA ASP A 173 2.52 -19.52 -10.80
C ASP A 173 2.49 -20.63 -9.71
N ALA A 174 1.33 -21.30 -9.54
CA ALA A 174 1.17 -22.28 -8.48
C ALA A 174 1.94 -23.58 -8.79
N ASP A 175 2.65 -24.12 -7.79
CA ASP A 175 3.26 -25.45 -7.88
C ASP A 175 2.14 -26.52 -7.80
N PRO A 176 2.02 -27.43 -8.79
CA PRO A 176 1.01 -28.50 -8.79
C PRO A 176 1.03 -29.39 -7.54
N SER A 177 2.15 -29.44 -6.81
CA SER A 177 2.34 -30.23 -5.59
C SER A 177 1.69 -29.57 -4.35
N PHE A 178 1.51 -28.24 -4.38
CA PHE A 178 1.03 -27.44 -3.25
C PHE A 178 -0.25 -26.64 -3.57
N GLU A 179 -0.78 -26.74 -4.79
CA GLU A 179 -1.98 -26.01 -5.23
C GLU A 179 -3.19 -26.32 -4.32
N ARG A 180 -3.75 -25.27 -3.71
CA ARG A 180 -5.05 -25.32 -3.04
C ARG A 180 -6.15 -25.04 -4.08
N PRO A 181 -7.31 -25.71 -4.00
CA PRO A 181 -8.35 -25.59 -5.03
C PRO A 181 -9.03 -24.22 -5.10
N TYR A 182 -8.85 -23.37 -4.08
CA TYR A 182 -9.42 -22.03 -3.98
C TYR A 182 -8.42 -21.08 -3.31
N THR A 183 -8.45 -19.80 -3.70
CA THR A 183 -7.64 -18.74 -3.10
C THR A 183 -8.55 -17.80 -2.30
N LEU A 184 -8.18 -17.51 -1.05
CA LEU A 184 -8.92 -16.62 -0.15
C LEU A 184 -8.07 -15.38 0.13
N CYS A 185 -8.47 -14.26 -0.47
CA CYS A 185 -7.88 -12.96 -0.21
C CYS A 185 -8.52 -12.34 1.04
N ILE A 186 -7.71 -11.92 2.01
CA ILE A 186 -8.16 -11.46 3.32
C ILE A 186 -7.61 -10.05 3.57
N SER A 187 -8.45 -9.12 4.02
CA SER A 187 -8.03 -7.77 4.40
C SER A 187 -7.45 -7.72 5.82
N LEU A 188 -6.55 -6.78 6.11
CA LEU A 188 -5.96 -6.64 7.45
C LEU A 188 -6.78 -5.68 8.34
N ASP A 189 -6.80 -4.40 7.97
CA ASP A 189 -7.43 -3.31 8.73
C ASP A 189 -8.96 -3.49 8.82
N ASP A 190 -9.48 -3.26 10.03
CA ASP A 190 -10.87 -3.41 10.46
C ASP A 190 -11.48 -4.81 10.19
N MET A 191 -10.68 -5.78 9.74
CA MET A 191 -11.13 -7.14 9.42
C MET A 191 -10.51 -8.20 10.33
N LEU A 192 -9.17 -8.27 10.40
CA LEU A 192 -8.43 -9.18 11.30
C LEU A 192 -7.92 -8.45 12.55
N VAL A 193 -7.61 -7.17 12.39
CA VAL A 193 -7.13 -6.27 13.43
C VAL A 193 -7.86 -4.94 13.36
N HIS A 194 -7.88 -4.23 14.48
CA HIS A 194 -8.32 -2.84 14.54
C HIS A 194 -7.19 -2.03 15.17
N SER A 195 -6.82 -0.91 14.55
CA SER A 195 -5.76 -0.04 15.06
C SER A 195 -6.37 1.28 15.55
N GLU A 196 -6.07 1.63 16.80
CA GLU A 196 -6.53 2.86 17.44
C GLU A 196 -5.32 3.69 17.84
N TRP A 197 -5.38 5.00 17.61
CA TRP A 197 -4.37 5.94 18.11
C TRP A 197 -4.94 6.78 19.25
N THR A 198 -4.23 6.79 20.38
CA THR A 198 -4.56 7.62 21.54
C THR A 198 -3.38 8.51 21.90
N ARG A 199 -3.63 9.70 22.47
CA ARG A 199 -2.56 10.64 22.86
C ARG A 199 -1.62 10.08 23.93
N GLU A 200 -2.14 9.25 24.84
CA GLU A 200 -1.40 8.71 25.98
C GLU A 200 -0.56 7.47 25.62
N HIS A 201 -1.09 6.59 24.77
CA HIS A 201 -0.50 5.28 24.49
C HIS A 201 -0.02 5.12 23.04
N GLY A 202 -0.21 6.13 22.19
CA GLY A 202 0.10 6.07 20.77
C GLY A 202 -0.79 5.06 20.02
N TRP A 203 -0.21 4.42 19.00
CA TRP A 203 -0.85 3.35 18.23
C TRP A 203 -0.94 2.05 19.03
N ARG A 204 -2.16 1.53 19.19
CA ARG A 204 -2.43 0.20 19.73
C ARG A 204 -3.16 -0.61 18.68
N VAL A 205 -2.84 -1.90 18.56
CA VAL A 205 -3.51 -2.81 17.62
C VAL A 205 -4.19 -3.91 18.42
N ALA A 206 -5.52 -3.98 18.29
CA ALA A 206 -6.35 -5.06 18.82
C ALA A 206 -6.44 -6.19 17.78
N LYS A 207 -6.49 -7.43 18.25
CA LYS A 207 -6.63 -8.64 17.45
C LYS A 207 -8.08 -9.14 17.53
N ARG A 208 -8.71 -9.42 16.39
CA ARG A 208 -10.11 -9.85 16.35
C ARG A 208 -10.28 -11.22 17.03
N PRO A 209 -11.31 -11.42 17.87
CA PRO A 209 -11.63 -12.73 18.42
C PRO A 209 -11.75 -13.80 17.32
N GLY A 210 -11.10 -14.95 17.53
CA GLY A 210 -11.12 -16.05 16.58
C GLY A 210 -10.19 -15.93 15.36
N MET A 211 -9.39 -14.87 15.23
CA MET A 211 -8.44 -14.68 14.11
C MET A 211 -7.49 -15.87 13.91
N ASP A 212 -6.89 -16.40 14.99
CA ASP A 212 -5.99 -17.57 14.92
C ASP A 212 -6.72 -18.81 14.38
N TYR A 213 -7.90 -19.08 14.93
CA TYR A 213 -8.70 -20.22 14.52
C TYR A 213 -9.13 -20.11 13.06
N PHE A 214 -9.55 -18.92 12.62
CA PHE A 214 -9.93 -18.65 11.24
C PHE A 214 -8.78 -18.94 10.26
N ILE A 215 -7.59 -18.39 10.51
CA ILE A 215 -6.42 -18.56 9.64
C ILE A 215 -5.94 -20.03 9.64
N ARG A 216 -5.74 -20.62 10.82
CA ARG A 216 -5.19 -21.99 10.96
C ARG A 216 -6.15 -23.10 10.53
N TYR A 217 -7.46 -22.84 10.58
CA TYR A 217 -8.46 -23.77 10.07
C TYR A 217 -8.58 -23.67 8.54
N LEU A 218 -8.62 -22.45 7.98
CA LEU A 218 -8.83 -22.26 6.55
C LEU A 218 -7.58 -22.50 5.69
N SER A 219 -6.36 -22.41 6.24
CA SER A 219 -5.11 -22.75 5.54
C SER A 219 -5.02 -24.22 5.06
N GLN A 220 -5.87 -25.09 5.61
CA GLN A 220 -6.03 -26.48 5.18
C GLN A 220 -6.81 -26.60 3.86
N TYR A 221 -7.64 -25.61 3.54
CA TYR A 221 -8.64 -25.66 2.46
C TYR A 221 -8.40 -24.62 1.35
N TYR A 222 -7.80 -23.49 1.70
CA TYR A 222 -7.60 -22.32 0.84
C TYR A 222 -6.12 -21.91 0.81
N GLU A 223 -5.67 -21.39 -0.33
CA GLU A 223 -4.46 -20.56 -0.40
C GLU A 223 -4.80 -19.22 0.25
N LEU A 224 -4.19 -18.92 1.40
CA LEU A 224 -4.45 -17.68 2.13
C LEU A 224 -3.53 -16.56 1.62
N VAL A 225 -4.15 -15.53 1.05
CA VAL A 225 -3.47 -14.31 0.60
C VAL A 225 -3.94 -13.17 1.47
N LEU A 226 -3.05 -12.47 2.16
CA LEU A 226 -3.41 -11.22 2.81
C LEU A 226 -3.32 -10.12 1.75
N PHE A 227 -4.40 -9.38 1.49
CA PHE A 227 -4.38 -8.24 0.56
C PHE A 227 -4.86 -6.99 1.29
N THR A 228 -3.92 -6.16 1.71
CA THR A 228 -4.18 -4.98 2.56
C THR A 228 -3.84 -3.66 1.88
N THR A 229 -4.55 -2.60 2.27
CA THR A 229 -4.25 -1.20 1.91
C THR A 229 -3.24 -0.55 2.86
N VAL A 230 -2.66 -1.30 3.80
CA VAL A 230 -1.56 -0.85 4.67
C VAL A 230 -0.22 -0.93 3.91
N PRO A 231 0.69 0.06 4.00
CA PRO A 231 2.02 -0.03 3.38
C PRO A 231 2.86 -1.14 3.98
N PHE A 232 3.75 -1.72 3.17
CA PHE A 232 4.67 -2.78 3.60
C PHE A 232 5.39 -2.45 4.93
N ALA A 233 5.92 -1.23 5.04
CA ALA A 233 6.69 -0.78 6.21
C ALA A 233 5.93 -0.82 7.55
N MET A 234 4.60 -0.71 7.52
CA MET A 234 3.75 -0.78 8.72
C MET A 234 3.07 -2.15 8.87
N GLY A 235 2.72 -2.79 7.75
CA GLY A 235 2.02 -4.07 7.74
C GLY A 235 2.92 -5.27 8.07
N GLU A 236 4.11 -5.34 7.48
CA GLU A 236 5.00 -6.50 7.62
C GLU A 236 5.41 -6.80 9.08
N PRO A 237 5.79 -5.82 9.92
CA PRO A 237 6.10 -6.07 11.33
C PRO A 237 4.89 -6.50 12.16
N LEU A 238 3.67 -6.20 11.70
CA LEU A 238 2.42 -6.60 12.34
C LEU A 238 2.03 -8.03 11.91
N VAL A 239 2.07 -8.34 10.62
CA VAL A 239 1.77 -9.68 10.09
C VAL A 239 2.68 -10.73 10.71
N ARG A 240 4.00 -10.49 10.80
CA ARG A 240 4.95 -11.40 11.47
C ARG A 240 4.64 -11.69 12.94
N LYS A 241 3.92 -10.79 13.64
CA LYS A 241 3.49 -10.99 15.04
C LYS A 241 2.12 -11.66 15.13
N LEU A 242 1.26 -11.46 14.14
CA LEU A 242 -0.07 -12.06 14.07
C LEU A 242 -0.03 -13.52 13.63
N ASP A 243 0.84 -13.82 12.66
CA ASP A 243 1.03 -15.14 12.06
C ASP A 243 2.52 -15.52 12.04
N PRO A 244 3.08 -15.92 13.20
CA PRO A 244 4.50 -16.27 13.31
C PRO A 244 4.87 -17.59 12.62
N PHE A 245 3.88 -18.38 12.18
CA PHE A 245 4.08 -19.66 11.49
C PHE A 245 3.80 -19.59 9.98
N ARG A 246 3.50 -18.39 9.45
CA ARG A 246 3.27 -18.11 8.02
C ARG A 246 2.19 -19.01 7.37
N PHE A 247 1.04 -19.15 8.03
CA PHE A 247 -0.15 -19.75 7.42
C PHE A 247 -0.73 -18.90 6.27
N ILE A 248 -0.53 -17.59 6.31
CA ILE A 248 -0.71 -16.68 5.18
C ILE A 248 0.47 -16.88 4.23
N MET A 249 0.20 -17.45 3.05
CA MET A 249 1.25 -17.77 2.07
C MET A 249 1.81 -16.53 1.40
N TRP A 250 0.95 -15.56 1.08
CA TRP A 250 1.30 -14.37 0.31
C TRP A 250 0.76 -13.09 0.96
N PRO A 251 1.62 -12.26 1.59
CA PRO A 251 1.22 -10.94 2.06
C PRO A 251 1.43 -9.87 0.99
N LEU A 252 0.32 -9.33 0.47
CA LEU A 252 0.22 -8.22 -0.47
C LEU A 252 -0.21 -6.96 0.27
N TYR A 253 0.57 -5.88 0.08
CA TYR A 253 0.42 -4.60 0.77
C TYR A 253 -0.10 -3.50 -0.18
N ARG A 254 -0.15 -2.25 0.28
CA ARG A 254 -0.62 -1.09 -0.51
C ARG A 254 0.09 -0.99 -1.88
N GLU A 255 1.35 -1.36 -1.93
CA GLU A 255 2.22 -1.34 -3.12
C GLU A 255 1.75 -2.33 -4.22
N ALA A 256 0.89 -3.29 -3.86
CA ALA A 256 0.22 -4.22 -4.78
C ALA A 256 -1.22 -3.77 -5.15
N THR A 257 -1.72 -2.66 -4.59
CA THR A 257 -3.02 -2.08 -4.96
C THR A 257 -2.87 -1.05 -6.08
N LYS A 258 -3.89 -0.95 -6.93
CA LYS A 258 -3.98 0.05 -7.99
C LYS A 258 -4.58 1.34 -7.43
N TYR A 259 -4.08 2.51 -7.85
CA TYR A 259 -4.68 3.80 -7.49
C TYR A 259 -5.51 4.34 -8.65
N GLU A 260 -6.83 4.40 -8.49
CA GLU A 260 -7.77 4.88 -9.50
C GLU A 260 -8.83 5.82 -8.88
N ASP A 261 -9.12 6.94 -9.55
CA ASP A 261 -10.15 7.92 -9.16
C ASP A 261 -10.06 8.45 -7.72
N GLY A 262 -8.86 8.43 -7.13
CA GLY A 262 -8.61 8.88 -5.75
C GLY A 262 -8.64 7.76 -4.71
N GLU A 263 -8.98 6.53 -5.09
CA GLU A 263 -9.16 5.38 -4.21
C GLU A 263 -8.15 4.25 -4.49
N LEU A 264 -7.87 3.44 -3.46
CA LEU A 264 -7.05 2.22 -3.60
C LEU A 264 -7.93 1.03 -3.95
N VAL A 265 -7.57 0.32 -5.01
CA VAL A 265 -8.32 -0.78 -5.61
C VAL A 265 -7.46 -2.06 -5.64
N LYS A 266 -8.01 -3.14 -5.09
CA LYS A 266 -7.46 -4.49 -5.09
C LYS A 266 -7.97 -5.21 -6.34
N ASP A 267 -7.31 -4.97 -7.46
CA ASP A 267 -7.69 -5.59 -8.73
C ASP A 267 -7.21 -7.05 -8.77
N LEU A 268 -8.16 -7.99 -8.79
CA LEU A 268 -7.88 -9.42 -8.71
C LEU A 268 -7.34 -10.02 -10.00
N SER A 269 -7.44 -9.30 -11.13
CA SER A 269 -6.88 -9.78 -12.41
C SER A 269 -5.36 -9.98 -12.35
N TYR A 270 -4.67 -9.15 -11.57
CA TYR A 270 -3.22 -9.23 -11.33
C TYR A 270 -2.82 -10.35 -10.36
N LEU A 271 -3.79 -11.01 -9.68
CA LEU A 271 -3.50 -12.06 -8.70
C LEU A 271 -2.92 -13.34 -9.32
N ASN A 272 -2.97 -13.50 -10.65
CA ASN A 272 -2.49 -14.70 -11.36
C ASN A 272 -3.18 -16.00 -10.84
N ARG A 273 -4.50 -15.92 -10.63
CA ARG A 273 -5.38 -17.01 -10.19
C ARG A 273 -6.69 -16.97 -10.97
N ASP A 274 -7.36 -18.12 -11.13
CA ASP A 274 -8.68 -18.17 -11.77
C ASP A 274 -9.75 -17.52 -10.88
N LEU A 275 -10.33 -16.41 -11.37
CA LEU A 275 -11.40 -15.67 -10.69
C LEU A 275 -12.65 -16.52 -10.41
N SER A 276 -12.85 -17.68 -11.06
CA SER A 276 -13.92 -18.61 -10.68
C SER A 276 -13.70 -19.28 -9.32
N LYS A 277 -12.46 -19.22 -8.78
CA LYS A 277 -12.00 -19.86 -7.54
C LYS A 277 -11.43 -18.88 -6.49
N VAL A 278 -11.43 -17.57 -6.76
CA VAL A 278 -10.96 -16.54 -5.83
C VAL A 278 -12.14 -15.98 -5.01
N ILE A 279 -11.96 -15.84 -3.71
CA ILE A 279 -12.90 -15.13 -2.83
C ILE A 279 -12.13 -14.02 -2.12
N VAL A 280 -12.69 -12.81 -2.06
CA VAL A 280 -12.12 -11.68 -1.31
C VAL A 280 -12.98 -11.34 -0.11
N LEU A 281 -12.36 -11.23 1.05
CA LEU A 281 -12.96 -10.71 2.27
C LEU A 281 -12.43 -9.30 2.53
N ASP A 282 -13.32 -8.32 2.53
CA ASP A 282 -12.99 -6.91 2.73
C ASP A 282 -14.04 -6.22 3.61
N THR A 283 -13.70 -5.06 4.15
CA THR A 283 -14.60 -4.19 4.93
C THR A 283 -15.14 -3.03 4.10
N LYS A 284 -14.52 -2.72 2.95
CA LYS A 284 -14.92 -1.61 2.06
C LYS A 284 -15.16 -2.09 0.64
N ALA A 285 -16.37 -1.87 0.13
CA ALA A 285 -16.73 -2.23 -1.25
C ALA A 285 -15.89 -1.49 -2.32
N GLN A 286 -15.39 -0.29 -2.00
CA GLN A 286 -14.50 0.50 -2.88
C GLN A 286 -13.24 -0.27 -3.29
N HIS A 287 -12.62 -1.00 -2.34
CA HIS A 287 -11.40 -1.75 -2.61
C HIS A 287 -11.59 -2.82 -3.69
N VAL A 288 -12.77 -3.41 -3.81
CA VAL A 288 -13.06 -4.55 -4.69
C VAL A 288 -13.97 -4.18 -5.87
N ARG A 289 -14.10 -2.87 -6.17
CA ARG A 289 -15.02 -2.32 -7.18
C ARG A 289 -14.86 -2.89 -8.60
N LYS A 290 -13.71 -3.50 -8.92
CA LYS A 290 -13.41 -4.15 -10.21
C LYS A 290 -14.00 -5.56 -10.33
N GLN A 291 -14.13 -6.29 -9.22
CA GLN A 291 -14.66 -7.66 -9.16
C GLN A 291 -15.60 -7.84 -7.95
N PRO A 292 -16.72 -7.07 -7.86
CA PRO A 292 -17.65 -7.13 -6.73
C PRO A 292 -18.29 -8.51 -6.56
N GLU A 293 -18.40 -9.31 -7.64
CA GLU A 293 -18.99 -10.64 -7.63
C GLU A 293 -18.11 -11.72 -6.93
N ASN A 294 -16.83 -11.40 -6.68
CA ASN A 294 -15.89 -12.22 -5.92
C ASN A 294 -15.78 -11.79 -4.45
N ALA A 295 -16.46 -10.72 -4.05
CA ALA A 295 -16.28 -10.09 -2.75
C ALA A 295 -17.35 -10.48 -1.73
N VAL A 296 -16.93 -10.64 -0.47
CA VAL A 296 -17.77 -10.66 0.72
C VAL A 296 -17.41 -9.43 1.55
N ILE A 297 -18.31 -8.46 1.59
CA ILE A 297 -18.14 -7.24 2.38
C ILE A 297 -18.62 -7.50 3.81
N MET A 298 -17.68 -7.57 4.74
CA MET A 298 -17.96 -7.68 6.17
C MET A 298 -18.14 -6.31 6.81
N LYS A 299 -18.89 -6.25 7.91
CA LYS A 299 -18.93 -5.04 8.75
C LYS A 299 -17.52 -4.76 9.33
N PRO A 300 -17.01 -3.52 9.27
CA PRO A 300 -15.79 -3.11 9.96
C PRO A 300 -15.87 -3.45 11.46
N TRP A 301 -14.81 -4.08 11.98
CA TRP A 301 -14.66 -4.42 13.38
C TRP A 301 -14.06 -3.23 14.16
N ASN A 302 -14.66 -2.91 15.29
CA ASN A 302 -14.38 -1.73 16.12
C ASN A 302 -13.61 -2.06 17.42
N GLY A 303 -12.97 -3.22 17.50
CA GLY A 303 -12.27 -3.67 18.71
C GLY A 303 -13.11 -4.46 19.73
N ASP A 304 -14.41 -4.69 19.49
CA ASP A 304 -15.25 -5.45 20.43
C ASP A 304 -14.78 -6.91 20.59
N SER A 305 -14.55 -7.32 21.83
CA SER A 305 -14.15 -8.68 22.19
C SER A 305 -15.29 -9.71 22.12
N SER A 306 -16.55 -9.26 22.00
CA SER A 306 -17.72 -10.12 21.85
C SER A 306 -18.00 -10.56 20.41
N ASP A 307 -17.29 -10.00 19.42
CA ASP A 307 -17.42 -10.30 18.00
C ASP A 307 -17.20 -11.80 17.70
N LYS A 308 -18.10 -12.35 16.86
CA LYS A 308 -18.03 -13.75 16.40
C LYS A 308 -18.19 -13.87 14.89
N GLU A 309 -18.22 -12.75 14.17
CA GLU A 309 -18.53 -12.72 12.72
C GLU A 309 -17.49 -13.50 11.91
N LEU A 310 -16.21 -13.35 12.25
CA LEU A 310 -15.13 -14.07 11.59
C LEU A 310 -15.26 -15.59 11.75
N VAL A 311 -15.63 -16.06 12.95
CA VAL A 311 -15.85 -17.48 13.23
C VAL A 311 -17.15 -17.99 12.57
N ALA A 312 -18.19 -17.16 12.53
CA ALA A 312 -19.48 -17.49 11.92
C ALA A 312 -19.40 -17.64 10.38
N LEU A 313 -18.39 -17.07 9.74
CA LEU A 313 -18.12 -17.23 8.31
C LEU A 313 -17.44 -18.57 7.96
N ILE A 314 -16.76 -19.22 8.92
CA ILE A 314 -16.01 -20.48 8.68
C ILE A 314 -16.90 -21.59 8.09
N PRO A 315 -18.10 -21.91 8.62
CA PRO A 315 -18.98 -22.95 8.06
C PRO A 315 -19.35 -22.74 6.59
N PHE A 316 -19.45 -21.48 6.15
CA PHE A 316 -19.76 -21.14 4.76
C PHE A 316 -18.57 -21.37 3.83
N LEU A 317 -17.37 -20.96 4.24
CA LEU A 317 -16.13 -21.19 3.47
C LEU A 317 -15.76 -22.68 3.45
N GLU A 318 -15.93 -23.38 4.56
CA GLU A 318 -15.79 -24.85 4.64
C GLU A 318 -16.73 -25.57 3.67
N TYR A 319 -17.98 -25.10 3.56
CA TYR A 319 -18.98 -25.66 2.66
C TYR A 319 -18.63 -25.47 1.17
N ILE A 320 -18.11 -24.30 0.78
CA ILE A 320 -17.68 -24.05 -0.60
C ILE A 320 -16.60 -25.05 -1.02
N HIS A 321 -15.58 -25.25 -0.18
CA HIS A 321 -14.52 -26.23 -0.43
C HIS A 321 -15.07 -27.65 -0.47
N THR A 322 -15.90 -28.03 0.51
CA THR A 322 -16.46 -29.40 0.63
C THR A 322 -17.34 -29.80 -0.57
N MET A 323 -18.09 -28.85 -1.14
CA MET A 323 -18.95 -29.10 -2.29
C MET A 323 -18.26 -28.93 -3.65
N GLN A 324 -17.00 -28.48 -3.68
CA GLN A 324 -16.19 -28.32 -4.90
C GLN A 324 -16.91 -27.56 -6.02
N TYR A 325 -17.48 -26.40 -5.70
CA TYR A 325 -18.13 -25.53 -6.68
C TYR A 325 -17.16 -25.07 -7.78
N SER A 326 -17.55 -25.25 -9.04
CA SER A 326 -16.73 -24.84 -10.20
C SER A 326 -16.70 -23.32 -10.45
N ASP A 327 -17.58 -22.55 -9.80
CA ASP A 327 -17.56 -21.08 -9.85
C ASP A 327 -18.18 -20.51 -8.56
N VAL A 328 -17.34 -19.94 -7.69
CA VAL A 328 -17.74 -19.42 -6.38
C VAL A 328 -18.69 -18.22 -6.49
N ARG A 329 -18.60 -17.44 -7.58
CA ARG A 329 -19.39 -16.20 -7.78
C ARG A 329 -20.88 -16.49 -7.86
N LYS A 330 -21.25 -17.67 -8.38
CA LYS A 330 -22.65 -18.16 -8.41
C LYS A 330 -23.19 -18.44 -7.01
N VAL A 331 -22.33 -18.96 -6.11
CA VAL A 331 -22.68 -19.21 -4.71
C VAL A 331 -22.83 -17.88 -3.98
N LEU A 332 -21.83 -16.99 -4.08
CA LEU A 332 -21.84 -15.65 -3.48
C LEU A 332 -23.09 -14.85 -3.88
N LYS A 333 -23.41 -14.81 -5.19
CA LYS A 333 -24.62 -14.16 -5.72
C LYS A 333 -25.93 -14.70 -5.12
N SER A 334 -25.96 -15.95 -4.65
CA SER A 334 -27.16 -16.52 -3.99
C SER A 334 -27.38 -16.03 -2.55
N PHE A 335 -26.42 -15.30 -1.97
CA PHE A 335 -26.50 -14.66 -0.66
C PHE A 335 -26.45 -13.12 -0.74
N ASP A 336 -26.46 -12.55 -1.94
CA ASP A 336 -26.45 -11.10 -2.16
C ASP A 336 -27.62 -10.41 -1.43
N GLY A 337 -27.34 -9.25 -0.84
CA GLY A 337 -28.26 -8.51 0.04
C GLY A 337 -28.60 -9.19 1.38
N THR A 338 -27.99 -10.33 1.74
CA THR A 338 -28.28 -11.05 3.00
C THR A 338 -27.05 -11.24 3.88
N HIS A 339 -27.27 -11.46 5.19
CA HIS A 339 -26.20 -11.77 6.11
C HIS A 339 -25.74 -13.23 5.95
N ILE A 340 -24.61 -13.44 5.28
CA ILE A 340 -24.13 -14.78 4.86
C ILE A 340 -24.12 -15.79 6.02
N PRO A 341 -23.54 -15.52 7.21
CA PRO A 341 -23.51 -16.50 8.29
C PRO A 341 -24.91 -16.94 8.76
N THR A 342 -25.85 -15.98 8.87
CA THR A 342 -27.20 -16.23 9.36
C THR A 342 -28.05 -17.00 8.35
N GLU A 343 -28.03 -16.59 7.07
CA GLU A 343 -28.76 -17.30 6.02
C GLU A 343 -28.12 -18.65 5.69
N PHE A 344 -26.80 -18.80 5.79
CA PHE A 344 -26.14 -20.10 5.66
C PHE A 344 -26.59 -21.06 6.77
N ALA A 345 -26.54 -20.65 8.04
CA ALA A 345 -27.01 -21.46 9.16
C ALA A 345 -28.50 -21.85 9.02
N ARG A 346 -29.33 -20.94 8.49
CA ARG A 346 -30.74 -21.21 8.17
C ARG A 346 -30.90 -22.28 7.08
N ARG A 347 -30.14 -22.16 5.97
CA ARG A 347 -30.14 -23.15 4.87
C ARG A 347 -29.61 -24.51 5.33
N GLU A 348 -28.51 -24.53 6.10
CA GLU A 348 -27.93 -25.74 6.72
C GLU A 348 -28.96 -26.43 7.63
N ALA A 349 -29.69 -25.68 8.47
CA ALA A 349 -30.72 -26.23 9.35
C ALA A 349 -31.93 -26.79 8.59
N ILE A 350 -32.33 -26.19 7.46
CA ILE A 350 -33.38 -26.73 6.58
C ILE A 350 -32.91 -28.03 5.93
N ALA A 351 -31.71 -28.02 5.32
CA ALA A 351 -31.12 -29.21 4.68
C ALA A 351 -30.95 -30.38 5.68
N ARG A 352 -30.49 -30.11 6.92
CA ARG A 352 -30.43 -31.12 8.00
C ARG A 352 -31.81 -31.68 8.35
N ARG A 353 -32.85 -30.85 8.44
CA ARG A 353 -34.23 -31.31 8.72
C ARG A 353 -34.78 -32.19 7.59
N GLU A 354 -34.53 -31.83 6.33
CA GLU A 354 -34.96 -32.60 5.17
C GLU A 354 -34.19 -33.92 5.04
N PHE A 355 -32.87 -33.90 5.21
CA PHE A 355 -32.04 -35.09 5.25
C PHE A 355 -32.49 -36.06 6.35
N ASN A 356 -32.73 -35.55 7.57
CA ASN A 356 -33.23 -36.37 8.68
C ASN A 356 -34.61 -36.97 8.39
N LYS A 357 -35.54 -36.23 7.75
CA LYS A 357 -36.83 -36.76 7.30
C LYS A 357 -36.65 -37.87 6.25
N GLN A 358 -35.79 -37.67 5.25
CA GLN A 358 -35.50 -38.70 4.24
C GLN A 358 -34.88 -39.95 4.88
N MET A 359 -33.95 -39.79 5.82
CA MET A 359 -33.33 -40.91 6.52
C MET A 359 -34.29 -41.66 7.44
N GLN A 360 -35.20 -40.96 8.13
CA GLN A 360 -36.29 -41.60 8.90
C GLN A 360 -37.25 -42.37 7.99
N GLY A 361 -37.68 -41.77 6.88
CA GLY A 361 -38.55 -42.43 5.89
C GLY A 361 -37.88 -43.64 5.20
N LYS A 362 -36.56 -43.61 5.00
CA LYS A 362 -35.78 -44.76 4.53
C LYS A 362 -35.61 -45.83 5.61
N LYS A 363 -35.31 -45.47 6.87
CA LYS A 363 -35.23 -46.42 8.00
C LYS A 363 -36.57 -47.14 8.23
N GLN A 364 -37.70 -46.45 8.07
CA GLN A 364 -39.04 -47.07 8.13
C GLN A 364 -39.37 -47.97 6.92
N ARG A 365 -38.68 -47.82 5.78
CA ARG A 365 -38.88 -48.60 4.55
C ARG A 365 -37.81 -49.66 4.28
N SER A 366 -36.76 -49.74 5.11
CA SER A 366 -35.58 -50.56 4.88
C SER A 366 -35.28 -51.48 6.07
N SER A 367 -36.10 -52.51 6.26
CA SER A 367 -35.79 -53.65 7.14
C SER A 367 -35.00 -54.75 6.43
N GLY A 368 -34.20 -54.40 5.42
CA GLY A 368 -33.44 -55.34 4.57
C GLY A 368 -31.98 -54.92 4.45
N VAL A 369 -31.09 -55.69 5.07
CA VAL A 369 -29.63 -55.54 4.93
C VAL A 369 -29.23 -56.00 3.53
N GLY A 370 -28.61 -55.14 2.71
CA GLY A 370 -27.96 -55.60 1.47
C GLY A 370 -27.92 -54.67 0.23
N ALA A 371 -28.41 -53.42 0.27
CA ALA A 371 -28.60 -52.60 -0.95
C ALA A 371 -27.92 -51.22 -0.96
N LEU A 372 -26.76 -51.05 -0.30
CA LEU A 372 -26.04 -49.76 -0.23
C LEU A 372 -24.83 -49.61 -1.17
N GLY A 373 -24.35 -50.68 -1.82
CA GLY A 373 -23.13 -50.64 -2.64
C GLY A 373 -23.28 -50.05 -4.05
N ASN A 374 -24.42 -50.27 -4.72
CA ASN A 374 -24.51 -50.12 -6.19
C ASN A 374 -25.42 -48.98 -6.71
N LEU A 375 -26.11 -48.22 -5.85
CA LEU A 375 -27.21 -47.35 -6.29
C LEU A 375 -26.90 -45.85 -6.47
N PHE A 376 -25.69 -45.38 -6.12
CA PHE A 376 -25.37 -43.94 -6.18
C PHE A 376 -24.35 -43.52 -7.25
N GLY A 377 -23.87 -44.42 -8.10
CA GLY A 377 -23.14 -44.08 -9.33
C GLY A 377 -21.81 -43.33 -9.16
N MET A 378 -21.30 -43.17 -7.94
CA MET A 378 -20.04 -42.49 -7.66
C MET A 378 -18.86 -43.39 -8.05
N LYS A 379 -18.19 -43.05 -9.17
CA LYS A 379 -16.95 -43.71 -9.58
C LYS A 379 -15.84 -43.41 -8.56
N PRO A 380 -15.02 -44.39 -8.17
CA PRO A 380 -13.94 -44.18 -7.20
C PRO A 380 -12.82 -43.24 -7.69
N SER A 381 -12.77 -42.92 -9.00
CA SER A 381 -11.78 -42.04 -9.62
C SER A 381 -11.79 -40.60 -9.09
N ASN A 382 -12.90 -40.14 -8.49
CA ASN A 382 -13.05 -38.76 -8.02
C ASN A 382 -12.88 -38.64 -6.48
N MET A 383 -12.50 -39.71 -5.78
CA MET A 383 -12.14 -39.70 -4.35
C MET A 383 -10.61 -39.63 -4.13
N SER A 384 -9.86 -38.95 -5.00
CA SER A 384 -8.40 -38.90 -4.94
C SER A 384 -7.80 -38.00 -3.83
N MET A 385 -8.62 -37.50 -2.90
CA MET A 385 -8.18 -36.68 -1.73
C MET A 385 -8.36 -37.41 -0.37
N THR A 386 -8.49 -38.75 -0.41
CA THR A 386 -8.55 -39.60 0.78
C THR A 386 -7.41 -40.62 0.81
N VAL A 387 -6.20 -40.13 1.06
CA VAL A 387 -5.32 -40.91 1.97
C VAL A 387 -5.96 -40.78 3.35
N ALA A 388 -6.52 -41.87 3.85
CA ALA A 388 -7.05 -41.92 5.20
C ALA A 388 -5.85 -41.94 6.18
N ALA A 389 -5.62 -40.83 6.86
CA ALA A 389 -4.63 -40.78 7.94
C ALA A 389 -5.08 -41.68 9.11
N GLU A 390 -4.13 -42.23 9.86
CA GLU A 390 -4.37 -43.31 10.82
C GLU A 390 -5.57 -43.03 11.75
N GLY A 391 -6.60 -43.88 11.66
CA GLY A 391 -7.80 -43.80 12.50
C GLY A 391 -8.94 -42.93 11.98
N GLU A 392 -9.02 -42.59 10.69
CA GLU A 392 -10.31 -42.18 10.09
C GLU A 392 -11.32 -43.34 10.15
N GLN A 393 -12.58 -43.07 10.53
CA GLN A 393 -13.69 -43.98 10.23
C GLN A 393 -13.89 -43.95 8.71
N SER A 394 -14.11 -45.11 8.08
CA SER A 394 -14.29 -45.12 6.63
C SER A 394 -15.48 -44.21 6.24
N PRO A 395 -15.42 -43.44 5.13
CA PRO A 395 -16.54 -42.59 4.72
C PRO A 395 -17.85 -43.40 4.62
N THR A 396 -17.76 -44.65 4.19
CA THR A 396 -18.82 -45.66 4.19
C THR A 396 -19.43 -45.95 5.57
N GLU A 397 -18.63 -46.06 6.64
CA GLU A 397 -19.13 -46.22 8.01
C GLU A 397 -19.77 -44.95 8.55
N ALA A 398 -19.19 -43.78 8.27
CA ALA A 398 -19.75 -42.50 8.70
C ALA A 398 -21.09 -42.18 8.00
N PHE A 399 -21.23 -42.55 6.72
CA PHE A 399 -22.52 -42.54 6.02
C PHE A 399 -23.49 -43.61 6.56
N ALA A 400 -23.01 -44.79 6.97
CA ALA A 400 -23.86 -45.81 7.60
C ALA A 400 -24.40 -45.37 8.98
N GLN A 401 -23.62 -44.58 9.74
CA GLN A 401 -24.08 -43.91 10.96
C GLN A 401 -25.15 -42.83 10.67
N GLY A 402 -25.29 -42.41 9.41
CA GLY A 402 -26.28 -41.44 8.97
C GLY A 402 -25.87 -39.97 9.20
N LYS A 403 -24.57 -39.69 9.24
CA LYS A 403 -24.05 -38.31 9.25
C LYS A 403 -24.20 -37.66 7.88
N MET A 404 -24.32 -36.33 7.82
CA MET A 404 -24.25 -35.59 6.56
C MET A 404 -22.79 -35.48 6.09
N LEU A 405 -22.54 -35.40 4.77
CA LEU A 405 -21.20 -35.16 4.21
C LEU A 405 -20.51 -33.93 4.82
N GLN A 406 -21.27 -32.85 5.07
CA GLN A 406 -20.78 -31.65 5.75
C GLN A 406 -20.26 -31.95 7.16
N ASP A 407 -20.98 -32.76 7.95
CA ASP A 407 -20.59 -33.07 9.32
C ASP A 407 -19.32 -33.96 9.34
N ILE A 408 -19.17 -34.85 8.36
CA ILE A 408 -17.96 -35.67 8.17
C ILE A 408 -16.75 -34.80 7.81
N ALA A 409 -16.91 -33.86 6.87
CA ALA A 409 -15.87 -32.90 6.50
C ALA A 409 -15.45 -32.04 7.69
N ARG A 410 -16.42 -31.59 8.50
CA ARG A 410 -16.19 -30.78 9.71
C ARG A 410 -15.43 -31.54 10.79
N GLU A 411 -15.82 -32.79 11.07
CA GLU A 411 -15.10 -33.66 12.00
C GLU A 411 -13.65 -33.88 11.56
N ARG A 412 -13.41 -34.11 10.27
CA ARG A 412 -12.06 -34.23 9.68
C ARG A 412 -11.26 -32.93 9.85
N GLY A 413 -11.85 -31.79 9.51
CA GLY A 413 -11.21 -30.46 9.65
C GLY A 413 -10.86 -30.10 11.09
N ILE A 414 -11.77 -30.33 12.03
CA ILE A 414 -11.54 -30.09 13.46
C ILE A 414 -10.42 -31.00 13.97
N ARG A 415 -10.39 -32.27 13.55
CA ARG A 415 -9.31 -33.20 13.90
C ARG A 415 -7.95 -32.74 13.36
N ASN A 416 -7.88 -32.37 12.08
CA ASN A 416 -6.65 -31.88 11.45
C ASN A 416 -6.15 -30.59 12.14
N TYR A 417 -7.05 -29.67 12.47
CA TYR A 417 -6.74 -28.48 13.26
C TYR A 417 -6.22 -28.84 14.67
N GLN A 418 -6.82 -29.81 15.36
CA GLN A 418 -6.34 -30.27 16.67
C GLN A 418 -4.97 -30.96 16.62
N LEU A 419 -4.63 -31.62 15.50
CA LEU A 419 -3.29 -32.16 15.28
C LEU A 419 -2.28 -31.03 15.05
N LEU A 420 -2.59 -30.10 14.15
CA LEU A 420 -1.79 -28.91 13.89
C LEU A 420 -1.52 -28.09 15.17
N GLU A 421 -2.53 -27.85 16.01
CA GLU A 421 -2.35 -27.15 17.30
C GLU A 421 -1.46 -27.91 18.28
N LYS A 422 -1.48 -29.25 18.28
CA LYS A 422 -0.54 -30.04 19.10
C LYS A 422 0.88 -29.91 18.59
N GLU A 423 1.08 -30.03 17.28
CA GLU A 423 2.39 -29.88 16.66
C GLU A 423 2.98 -28.48 16.88
N ILE A 424 2.17 -27.42 16.73
CA ILE A 424 2.55 -26.04 17.07
C ILE A 424 2.91 -25.92 18.56
N ARG A 425 2.15 -26.54 19.45
CA ARG A 425 2.39 -26.47 20.91
C ARG A 425 3.66 -27.21 21.33
N GLU A 426 3.99 -28.31 20.68
CA GLU A 426 5.15 -29.15 21.00
C GLU A 426 6.44 -28.66 20.31
N ASN A 427 6.35 -28.24 19.05
CA ASN A 427 7.51 -27.91 18.20
C ASN A 427 7.61 -26.42 17.83
N GLY A 428 6.60 -25.59 18.07
CA GLY A 428 6.56 -24.20 17.59
C GLY A 428 7.73 -23.34 18.07
N GLU A 429 8.15 -23.46 19.33
CA GLU A 429 9.34 -22.76 19.82
C GLU A 429 10.64 -23.18 19.11
N LYS A 430 10.73 -24.45 18.70
CA LYS A 430 11.88 -24.98 17.98
C LYS A 430 11.92 -24.42 16.57
N TRP A 431 10.80 -24.47 15.84
CA TRP A 431 10.67 -23.91 14.50
C TRP A 431 10.99 -22.42 14.45
N LEU A 432 10.50 -21.63 15.42
CA LEU A 432 10.79 -20.19 15.49
C LEU A 432 12.28 -19.90 15.74
N LYS A 433 12.98 -20.73 16.54
CA LYS A 433 14.43 -20.61 16.75
C LYS A 433 15.21 -21.03 15.50
N GLU A 434 14.81 -22.10 14.82
CA GLU A 434 15.39 -22.55 13.55
C GLU A 434 15.22 -21.50 12.44
N GLU A 435 14.04 -20.86 12.35
CA GLU A 435 13.76 -19.77 11.40
C GLU A 435 14.58 -18.51 11.71
N GLN A 436 14.71 -18.12 12.98
CA GLN A 436 15.56 -17.00 13.40
C GLN A 436 17.02 -17.25 13.03
N GLN A 437 17.56 -18.43 13.33
CA GLN A 437 18.93 -18.82 12.96
C GLN A 437 19.13 -18.86 11.43
N ALA A 438 18.14 -19.36 10.68
CA ALA A 438 18.18 -19.34 9.22
C ALA A 438 18.17 -17.91 8.66
N MET A 439 17.38 -17.00 9.26
CA MET A 439 17.31 -15.60 8.86
C MET A 439 18.61 -14.84 9.20
N GLU A 440 19.19 -15.07 10.38
CA GLU A 440 20.50 -14.52 10.76
C GLU A 440 21.62 -15.04 9.84
N LYS A 441 21.62 -16.34 9.52
CA LYS A 441 22.58 -16.93 8.57
C LYS A 441 22.41 -16.33 7.16
N ALA A 442 21.18 -16.18 6.68
CA ALA A 442 20.90 -15.54 5.40
C ALA A 442 21.33 -14.06 5.39
N GLN A 443 21.17 -13.34 6.50
CA GLN A 443 21.69 -11.97 6.65
C GLN A 443 23.22 -11.93 6.66
N GLN A 444 23.90 -12.90 7.28
CA GLN A 444 25.35 -13.02 7.25
C GLN A 444 25.87 -13.39 5.84
N GLU A 445 25.17 -14.26 5.11
CA GLU A 445 25.45 -14.59 3.71
C GLU A 445 25.20 -13.38 2.78
N ALA A 446 24.14 -12.60 3.01
CA ALA A 446 23.87 -11.35 2.29
C ALA A 446 24.90 -10.25 2.60
N MET A 447 25.29 -10.07 3.86
CA MET A 447 26.33 -9.09 4.24
C MET A 447 27.72 -9.51 3.75
N SER A 448 28.07 -10.81 3.79
CA SER A 448 29.37 -11.29 3.30
C SER A 448 29.45 -11.25 1.77
N SER A 449 28.38 -11.56 1.05
CA SER A 449 28.32 -11.38 -0.40
C SER A 449 28.30 -9.90 -0.82
N MET A 450 27.61 -9.02 -0.08
CA MET A 450 27.67 -7.57 -0.29
C MET A 450 29.07 -7.01 -0.03
N MET A 451 29.73 -7.40 1.07
CA MET A 451 31.11 -7.02 1.37
C MET A 451 32.11 -7.58 0.35
N GLY A 452 31.90 -8.81 -0.12
CA GLY A 452 32.70 -9.42 -1.18
C GLY A 452 32.55 -8.71 -2.52
N SER A 453 31.32 -8.33 -2.89
CA SER A 453 31.02 -7.54 -4.09
C SER A 453 31.62 -6.13 -4.01
N PHE A 454 31.47 -5.45 -2.86
CA PHE A 454 32.04 -4.13 -2.62
C PHE A 454 33.58 -4.16 -2.64
N SER A 455 34.19 -5.17 -2.01
CA SER A 455 35.65 -5.41 -2.05
C SER A 455 36.14 -5.78 -3.46
N GLY A 456 35.34 -6.48 -4.26
CA GLY A 456 35.66 -6.76 -5.66
C GLY A 456 35.60 -5.53 -6.58
N MET A 457 34.79 -4.53 -6.22
CA MET A 457 34.62 -3.29 -6.99
C MET A 457 35.57 -2.16 -6.57
N PHE A 458 35.96 -2.10 -5.29
CA PHE A 458 36.81 -1.03 -4.71
C PHE A 458 38.13 -1.50 -4.10
N GLY A 459 38.37 -2.80 -3.97
CA GLY A 459 39.64 -3.35 -3.52
C GLY A 459 40.74 -3.22 -4.58
N PRO A 460 42.02 -3.13 -4.18
CA PRO A 460 43.12 -3.12 -5.13
C PRO A 460 43.13 -4.43 -5.92
N LYS A 461 43.07 -4.35 -7.25
CA LYS A 461 43.37 -5.48 -8.13
C LYS A 461 44.78 -5.98 -7.78
N LYS A 462 44.87 -7.15 -7.13
CA LYS A 462 46.14 -7.88 -7.09
C LYS A 462 46.43 -8.33 -8.51
N GLU A 463 47.48 -7.76 -9.10
CA GLU A 463 48.06 -8.31 -10.31
C GLU A 463 48.55 -9.73 -10.00
N GLU A 464 48.03 -10.72 -10.72
CA GLU A 464 48.60 -12.06 -10.72
C GLU A 464 49.96 -11.97 -11.42
N GLU A 465 51.05 -11.92 -10.64
CA GLU A 465 52.40 -12.04 -11.18
C GLU A 465 52.54 -13.36 -11.94
N ALA A 466 52.73 -13.24 -13.25
CA ALA A 466 52.97 -14.35 -14.13
C ALA A 466 54.26 -15.09 -13.76
N LYS A 467 54.15 -16.27 -13.13
CA LYS A 467 55.25 -17.25 -13.09
C LYS A 467 55.18 -18.18 -14.29
N LYS A 468 55.86 -17.76 -15.36
CA LYS A 468 56.55 -18.70 -16.25
C LYS A 468 57.77 -19.26 -15.52
N ALA A 469 57.78 -20.55 -15.26
CA ALA A 469 58.98 -21.39 -15.12
C ALA A 469 58.57 -22.83 -15.44
#